data_AF-A0A953RXL5-F1
#
_entry.id   AF-A0A953RXL5-F1
#
_cell.length_a   1.000
_cell.length_b   1.000
_cell.length_c   1.000
_cell.angle_alpha   90.00
_cell.angle_beta   90.00
_cell.angle_gamma   90.00
#
_symmetry.space_group_name_H-M   'P 1'
#
loop_
_entity.id
_entity.type
_entity.pdbx_description
1 polymer ?
#
loop_
_entity_poly.entity_id
_entity_poly.type
_entity_poly.pdbx_seq_one_letter_code
_entity_poly.pdbx_strand_id
1 'polypeptide(L)'
;MTETPVGHVPFQANVELLRLFLTHREDIVESIEAVLNAQRKLIRYLQDQSLLSRHFEDCFFARPGVTASQARVQTHLRGQLEEAHWAAGFRPRPVRDLHNDLIHPAEMMIRGFYCWQQTRWPGRNGRMHYAHTLFNLYVLRWLQFLSMRLWDEDLSSEEGPGSAGARLAEIQGVLDELWRSSPAGQPVIVRDARWLIPLAQSLITDELAPYFEVARQVTETLPEADVLEIQKAHVRMLGGHLTSQIRYYCTKDGLTINERSVVLRTRASNALDFALLVQGLVDLLKAYDRALQSGDERMRLDMAGAICQGISADRELFLNRIDLLSAYSMIEHVFIGTDPGGHVGYLPAGQRHVQLLKEYRVLIDRLIRPLRDDFPRFRPVDGGFSPYGVIFGLPSHLIEHMALKAIEHDAETRFSLEDLFDDGDEDGNTKAAKLAWVNGWRKLPHIDRDAQRLYEYPQQFAEEVYARIESELAGKECDSSRTGRLYIVSGDDPEVDLKETDAKASAIPELPARYFVSSDRQIVSAHKADPYDRAQLLAGRREGHFLVSYEVSYEAPGGWIALRKDLLTEVLGAGRDARIVGLPRDAAQVLRLMCTDLVLPENVADQASEPPSIEEPDL
;
A
#
# COMPACT_ATOMS: atom_id res chain seq x y z
N MET A 1 -32.67 -15.57 -21.35
CA MET A 1 -31.86 -14.41 -20.94
C MET A 1 -31.36 -14.74 -19.54
N THR A 2 -30.23 -15.41 -19.50
CA THR A 2 -29.50 -15.70 -18.27
C THR A 2 -28.90 -14.38 -17.79
N GLU A 3 -29.24 -13.98 -16.56
CA GLU A 3 -28.62 -12.85 -15.89
C GLU A 3 -27.11 -13.12 -15.84
N THR A 4 -26.33 -12.29 -16.55
CA THR A 4 -24.88 -12.28 -16.44
C THR A 4 -24.53 -12.03 -14.98
N PRO A 5 -23.68 -12.85 -14.33
CA PRO A 5 -23.26 -12.59 -12.97
C PRO A 5 -22.69 -11.17 -12.88
N VAL A 6 -23.11 -10.45 -11.85
CA VAL A 6 -22.63 -9.09 -11.54
C VAL A 6 -21.10 -9.13 -11.48
N GLY A 7 -20.42 -8.44 -12.39
CA GLY A 7 -18.96 -8.28 -12.38
C GLY A 7 -18.19 -8.88 -13.56
N HIS A 8 -18.80 -9.59 -14.51
CA HIS A 8 -18.09 -10.05 -15.71
C HIS A 8 -17.81 -8.89 -16.67
N VAL A 9 -16.54 -8.61 -16.95
CA VAL A 9 -16.11 -7.58 -17.90
C VAL A 9 -15.53 -8.22 -19.18
N PRO A 10 -16.03 -7.90 -20.39
CA PRO A 10 -15.49 -8.44 -21.63
C PRO A 10 -14.10 -7.81 -21.90
N PHE A 11 -13.04 -8.51 -21.51
CA PHE A 11 -11.66 -8.03 -21.58
C PHE A 11 -11.31 -7.54 -23.00
N GLN A 12 -11.51 -8.38 -24.01
CA GLN A 12 -11.14 -8.08 -25.38
C GLN A 12 -11.91 -6.88 -25.95
N ALA A 13 -13.21 -6.75 -25.63
CA ALA A 13 -14.01 -5.62 -26.07
C ALA A 13 -13.51 -4.29 -25.48
N ASN A 14 -12.97 -4.32 -24.26
CA ASN A 14 -12.33 -3.16 -23.64
C ASN A 14 -10.98 -2.83 -24.29
N VAL A 15 -10.15 -3.83 -24.61
CA VAL A 15 -8.90 -3.63 -25.37
C VAL A 15 -9.19 -2.98 -26.73
N GLU A 16 -10.18 -3.49 -27.46
CA GLU A 16 -10.60 -2.95 -28.76
C GLU A 16 -11.15 -1.51 -28.64
N LEU A 17 -11.91 -1.23 -27.59
CA LEU A 17 -12.40 0.12 -27.29
C LEU A 17 -11.24 1.10 -27.06
N LEU A 18 -10.23 0.71 -26.29
CA LEU A 18 -9.06 1.56 -26.05
C LEU A 18 -8.26 1.80 -27.33
N ARG A 19 -8.03 0.78 -28.16
CA ARG A 19 -7.40 0.95 -29.48
C ARG A 19 -8.21 1.86 -30.40
N LEU A 20 -9.54 1.80 -30.33
CA LEU A 20 -10.42 2.71 -31.05
C LEU A 20 -10.21 4.16 -30.58
N PHE A 21 -10.07 4.41 -29.28
CA PHE A 21 -9.74 5.73 -28.77
C PHE A 21 -8.38 6.21 -29.29
N LEU A 22 -7.36 5.35 -29.29
CA LEU A 22 -6.02 5.68 -29.81
C LEU A 22 -6.05 6.03 -31.31
N THR A 23 -6.78 5.24 -32.11
CA THR A 23 -6.98 5.49 -33.55
C THR A 23 -7.59 6.86 -33.83
N HIS A 24 -8.40 7.35 -32.91
CA HIS A 24 -9.13 8.60 -33.03
C HIS A 24 -8.66 9.70 -32.09
N ARG A 25 -7.41 9.60 -31.62
CA ARG A 25 -6.82 10.55 -30.67
C ARG A 25 -7.04 12.00 -31.10
N GLU A 26 -6.72 12.36 -32.33
CA GLU A 26 -6.74 13.77 -32.76
C GLU A 26 -8.14 14.39 -32.61
N ASP A 27 -9.19 13.71 -33.08
CA ASP A 27 -10.57 14.17 -32.93
C ASP A 27 -10.99 14.31 -31.46
N ILE A 28 -10.59 13.35 -30.62
CA ILE A 28 -10.91 13.32 -29.19
C ILE A 28 -10.17 14.47 -28.49
N VAL A 29 -8.90 14.68 -28.79
CA VAL A 29 -8.08 15.74 -28.20
C VAL A 29 -8.59 17.12 -28.62
N GLU A 30 -9.00 17.31 -29.87
CA GLU A 30 -9.65 18.56 -30.30
C GLU A 30 -10.96 18.81 -29.52
N SER A 31 -11.73 17.75 -29.27
CA SER A 31 -12.95 17.83 -28.46
C SER A 31 -12.65 18.18 -26.99
N ILE A 32 -11.62 17.56 -26.41
CA ILE A 32 -11.14 17.88 -25.04
C ILE A 32 -10.66 19.33 -24.99
N GLU A 33 -9.92 19.82 -25.99
CA GLU A 33 -9.48 21.22 -26.04
C GLU A 33 -10.66 22.19 -26.06
N ALA A 34 -11.72 21.86 -26.79
CA ALA A 34 -12.94 22.66 -26.81
C ALA A 34 -13.61 22.75 -25.41
N VAL A 35 -13.59 21.64 -24.64
CA VAL A 35 -14.04 21.63 -23.24
C VAL A 35 -13.14 22.49 -22.36
N LEU A 36 -11.81 22.43 -22.57
CA LEU A 36 -10.81 23.22 -21.85
C LEU A 36 -10.86 24.72 -22.21
N ASN A 37 -11.47 25.12 -23.32
CA ASN A 37 -11.66 26.51 -23.71
C ASN A 37 -12.75 27.20 -22.87
N ALA A 38 -12.51 27.26 -21.56
CA ALA A 38 -13.48 27.63 -20.54
C ALA A 38 -13.21 29.00 -19.88
N GLN A 39 -12.31 29.83 -20.43
CA GLN A 39 -11.88 31.10 -19.82
C GLN A 39 -13.05 32.04 -19.46
N ARG A 40 -14.13 32.01 -20.26
CA ARG A 40 -15.32 32.85 -20.09
C ARG A 40 -16.47 32.14 -19.38
N LYS A 41 -16.28 30.89 -18.94
CA LYS A 41 -17.31 30.14 -18.20
C LYS A 41 -17.36 30.63 -16.76
N LEU A 42 -18.51 30.45 -16.12
CA LEU A 42 -18.70 30.80 -14.71
C LEU A 42 -17.82 29.93 -13.81
N ILE A 43 -17.37 30.46 -12.67
CA ILE A 43 -16.54 29.70 -11.71
C ILE A 43 -17.21 28.37 -11.31
N ARG A 44 -18.54 28.35 -11.16
CA ARG A 44 -19.30 27.12 -10.88
C ARG A 44 -19.06 26.02 -11.92
N TYR A 45 -18.94 26.36 -13.20
CA TYR A 45 -18.61 25.39 -14.25
C TYR A 45 -17.21 24.80 -14.06
N LEU A 46 -16.24 25.62 -13.67
CA LEU A 46 -14.84 25.21 -13.50
C LEU A 46 -14.62 24.34 -12.26
N GLN A 47 -15.62 24.20 -11.40
CA GLN A 47 -15.56 23.45 -10.13
C GLN A 47 -16.58 22.30 -10.09
N ASP A 48 -17.48 22.19 -11.08
CA ASP A 48 -18.51 21.16 -11.11
C ASP A 48 -17.93 19.86 -11.69
N GLN A 49 -17.44 19.00 -10.79
CA GLN A 49 -16.82 17.73 -11.14
C GLN A 49 -17.75 16.81 -11.95
N SER A 50 -19.03 16.74 -11.60
CA SER A 50 -19.99 15.87 -12.29
C SER A 50 -20.27 16.34 -13.72
N LEU A 51 -20.44 17.65 -13.91
CA LEU A 51 -20.63 18.24 -15.23
C LEU A 51 -19.38 18.08 -16.11
N LEU A 52 -18.21 18.38 -15.55
CA LEU A 52 -16.93 18.27 -16.25
C LEU A 52 -16.62 16.82 -16.61
N SER A 53 -16.90 15.87 -15.72
CA SER A 53 -16.77 14.43 -16.01
C SER A 53 -17.60 14.04 -17.22
N ARG A 54 -18.89 14.41 -17.23
CA ARG A 54 -19.78 14.13 -18.36
C ARG A 54 -19.27 14.74 -19.67
N HIS A 55 -18.94 16.03 -19.68
CA HIS A 55 -18.44 16.71 -20.88
C HIS A 55 -17.14 16.10 -21.40
N PHE A 56 -16.26 15.68 -20.49
CA PHE A 56 -15.01 15.02 -20.87
C PHE A 56 -15.25 13.65 -21.49
N GLU A 57 -16.06 12.80 -20.85
CA GLU A 57 -16.38 11.48 -21.38
C GLU A 57 -17.12 11.56 -22.72
N ASP A 58 -17.99 12.55 -22.92
CA ASP A 58 -18.67 12.75 -24.19
C ASP A 58 -17.68 13.02 -25.35
N CYS A 59 -16.46 13.50 -25.08
CA CYS A 59 -15.40 13.61 -26.10
C CYS A 59 -14.97 12.25 -26.66
N PHE A 60 -15.07 11.18 -25.87
CA PHE A 60 -14.73 9.81 -26.27
C PHE A 60 -15.94 9.10 -26.91
N PHE A 61 -17.13 9.30 -26.34
CA PHE A 61 -18.32 8.47 -26.62
C PHE A 61 -19.37 9.13 -27.54
N ALA A 62 -19.43 10.46 -27.64
CA ALA A 62 -20.46 11.16 -28.42
C ALA A 62 -19.98 11.57 -29.83
N ARG A 63 -19.07 10.79 -30.42
CA ARG A 63 -18.37 11.18 -31.66
C ARG A 63 -19.26 11.07 -32.91
N PRO A 64 -19.25 12.09 -33.80
CA PRO A 64 -19.92 12.00 -35.10
C PRO A 64 -19.20 10.97 -35.99
N GLY A 65 -19.97 10.09 -36.64
CA GLY A 65 -19.43 9.08 -37.57
C GLY A 65 -19.22 7.68 -37.00
N VAL A 66 -19.52 7.45 -35.71
CA VAL A 66 -19.57 6.11 -35.12
C VAL A 66 -20.83 5.38 -35.62
N THR A 67 -20.71 4.12 -36.04
CA THR A 67 -21.87 3.34 -36.49
C THR A 67 -22.83 3.07 -35.32
N ALA A 68 -24.13 2.88 -35.60
CA ALA A 68 -25.11 2.62 -34.55
C ALA A 68 -24.79 1.36 -33.71
N SER A 69 -24.13 0.36 -34.29
CA SER A 69 -23.65 -0.83 -33.58
C SER A 69 -22.47 -0.50 -32.66
N GLN A 70 -21.47 0.23 -33.17
CA GLN A 70 -20.33 0.67 -32.35
C GLN A 70 -20.77 1.57 -31.19
N ALA A 71 -21.70 2.50 -31.43
CA ALA A 71 -22.22 3.38 -30.38
C ALA A 71 -22.93 2.60 -29.26
N ARG A 72 -23.65 1.52 -29.59
CA ARG A 72 -24.28 0.63 -28.61
C ARG A 72 -23.24 -0.12 -27.78
N VAL A 73 -22.21 -0.68 -28.42
CA VAL A 73 -21.13 -1.39 -27.71
C VAL A 73 -20.38 -0.43 -26.78
N GLN A 74 -20.01 0.75 -27.28
CA GLN A 74 -19.36 1.79 -26.49
C GLN A 74 -20.19 2.22 -25.28
N THR A 75 -21.50 2.44 -25.48
CA THR A 75 -22.41 2.81 -24.38
C THR A 75 -22.50 1.70 -23.34
N HIS A 76 -22.45 0.43 -23.76
CA HIS A 76 -22.49 -0.70 -22.84
C HIS A 76 -21.21 -0.87 -22.01
N LEU A 77 -20.05 -0.55 -22.60
CA LEU A 77 -18.75 -0.65 -21.92
C LEU A 77 -18.44 0.56 -21.01
N ARG A 78 -19.09 1.71 -21.24
CA ARG A 78 -18.88 2.94 -20.45
C ARG A 78 -19.17 2.69 -18.98
N GLY A 79 -18.19 2.95 -18.11
CA GLY A 79 -18.31 2.79 -16.65
C GLY A 79 -18.19 1.36 -16.14
N GLN A 80 -18.29 0.34 -17.00
CA GLN A 80 -18.32 -1.07 -16.57
C GLN A 80 -17.05 -1.49 -15.81
N LEU A 81 -15.88 -1.06 -16.27
CA LEU A 81 -14.60 -1.37 -15.64
C LEU A 81 -14.48 -0.77 -14.23
N GLU A 82 -14.96 0.46 -14.05
CA GLU A 82 -14.94 1.15 -12.77
C GLU A 82 -15.94 0.50 -11.79
N GLU A 83 -17.16 0.22 -12.25
CA GLU A 83 -18.16 -0.47 -11.45
C GLU A 83 -17.68 -1.86 -11.00
N ALA A 84 -17.04 -2.63 -11.89
CA ALA A 84 -16.46 -3.92 -11.58
C ALA A 84 -15.29 -3.81 -10.59
N HIS A 85 -14.45 -2.79 -10.73
CA HIS A 85 -13.36 -2.54 -9.79
C HIS A 85 -13.88 -2.23 -8.38
N TRP A 86 -14.92 -1.39 -8.27
CA TRP A 86 -15.57 -1.11 -6.99
C TRP A 86 -16.30 -2.31 -6.41
N ALA A 87 -16.97 -3.11 -7.24
CA ALA A 87 -17.64 -4.33 -6.82
C ALA A 87 -16.65 -5.40 -6.33
N ALA A 88 -15.41 -5.36 -6.80
CA ALA A 88 -14.31 -6.19 -6.31
C ALA A 88 -13.70 -5.70 -4.98
N GLY A 89 -14.31 -4.72 -4.31
CA GLY A 89 -13.90 -4.23 -2.99
C GLY A 89 -12.88 -3.09 -3.01
N PHE A 90 -12.57 -2.54 -4.19
CA PHE A 90 -11.69 -1.37 -4.33
C PHE A 90 -12.44 -0.04 -4.38
N ARG A 91 -13.69 0.01 -3.88
CA ARG A 91 -14.41 1.28 -3.78
C ARG A 91 -13.67 2.21 -2.81
N PRO A 92 -13.27 3.41 -3.26
CA PRO A 92 -12.57 4.31 -2.36
C PRO A 92 -13.48 4.79 -1.23
N ARG A 93 -12.94 4.78 -0.01
CA ARG A 93 -13.59 5.34 1.16
C ARG A 93 -13.57 6.87 1.08
N PRO A 94 -14.67 7.56 1.40
CA PRO A 94 -14.65 9.01 1.56
C PRO A 94 -13.72 9.41 2.71
N VAL A 95 -12.65 10.13 2.40
CA VAL A 95 -11.73 10.70 3.39
C VAL A 95 -11.92 12.21 3.39
N ARG A 96 -12.17 12.77 4.57
CA ARG A 96 -12.38 14.21 4.71
C ARG A 96 -11.12 14.96 4.27
N ASP A 97 -11.31 15.97 3.41
CA ASP A 97 -10.25 16.86 2.92
C ASP A 97 -9.11 16.16 2.14
N LEU A 98 -9.33 14.92 1.67
CA LEU A 98 -8.37 14.16 0.86
C LEU A 98 -9.04 13.54 -0.38
N HIS A 99 -8.45 13.75 -1.55
CA HIS A 99 -8.82 13.02 -2.75
C HIS A 99 -8.25 11.59 -2.68
N ASN A 100 -9.14 10.63 -2.45
CA ASN A 100 -8.85 9.21 -2.39
C ASN A 100 -9.59 8.53 -3.53
N ASP A 101 -9.12 8.70 -4.76
CA ASP A 101 -9.60 8.00 -5.94
C ASP A 101 -8.40 7.77 -6.89
N LEU A 102 -8.60 6.95 -7.92
CA LEU A 102 -7.66 6.91 -9.04
C LEU A 102 -7.76 8.21 -9.83
N ILE A 103 -6.78 8.45 -10.69
CA ILE A 103 -6.70 9.69 -11.44
C ILE A 103 -7.97 9.96 -12.26
N HIS A 104 -8.67 11.05 -11.95
CA HIS A 104 -9.94 11.39 -12.60
C HIS A 104 -9.79 12.62 -13.51
N PRO A 105 -10.08 12.55 -14.82
CA PRO A 105 -9.87 13.67 -15.74
C PRO A 105 -10.60 14.96 -15.34
N ALA A 106 -11.81 14.86 -14.80
CA ALA A 106 -12.53 16.04 -14.29
C ALA A 106 -11.77 16.74 -13.16
N GLU A 107 -11.22 16.01 -12.21
CA GLU A 107 -10.39 16.56 -11.13
C GLU A 107 -9.14 17.23 -11.70
N MET A 108 -8.51 16.59 -12.69
CA MET A 108 -7.35 17.14 -13.40
C MET A 108 -7.69 18.43 -14.17
N MET A 109 -8.88 18.52 -14.76
CA MET A 109 -9.35 19.77 -15.38
C MET A 109 -9.60 20.85 -14.33
N ILE A 110 -10.25 20.55 -13.21
CA ILE A 110 -10.48 21.50 -12.12
C ILE A 110 -9.15 22.08 -11.61
N ARG A 111 -8.17 21.22 -11.33
CA ARG A 111 -6.82 21.63 -10.91
C ARG A 111 -6.08 22.39 -12.01
N GLY A 112 -6.23 22.01 -13.27
CA GLY A 112 -5.67 22.72 -14.41
C GLY A 112 -6.24 24.14 -14.56
N PHE A 113 -7.56 24.29 -14.47
CA PHE A 113 -8.23 25.59 -14.47
C PHE A 113 -7.78 26.46 -13.31
N TYR A 114 -7.65 25.88 -12.11
CA TYR A 114 -7.10 26.58 -10.95
C TYR A 114 -5.68 27.08 -11.23
N CYS A 115 -4.80 26.24 -11.77
CA CYS A 115 -3.43 26.65 -12.12
C CYS A 115 -3.41 27.81 -13.13
N TRP A 116 -4.26 27.76 -14.16
CA TRP A 116 -4.37 28.83 -15.17
C TRP A 116 -4.97 30.13 -14.63
N GLN A 117 -5.82 30.06 -13.61
CA GLN A 117 -6.32 31.23 -12.89
C GLN A 117 -5.23 31.91 -12.05
N GLN A 118 -4.32 31.13 -11.46
CA GLN A 118 -3.20 31.65 -10.66
C GLN A 118 -2.03 32.16 -11.51
N THR A 119 -1.90 31.66 -12.74
CA THR A 119 -0.79 31.98 -13.63
C THR A 119 -1.28 32.76 -14.85
N ARG A 120 -1.38 32.11 -16.01
CA ARG A 120 -1.89 32.66 -17.25
C ARG A 120 -2.71 31.61 -17.97
N TRP A 121 -3.89 32.02 -18.46
CA TRP A 121 -4.68 31.16 -19.33
C TRP A 121 -3.93 30.88 -20.65
N PRO A 122 -3.72 29.61 -21.01
CA PRO A 122 -2.97 29.27 -22.22
C PRO A 122 -3.77 29.57 -23.48
N GLY A 123 -3.04 29.86 -24.56
CA GLY A 123 -3.60 29.85 -25.92
C GLY A 123 -3.99 28.44 -26.36
N ARG A 124 -4.52 28.31 -27.59
CA ARG A 124 -4.96 27.02 -28.15
C ARG A 124 -3.88 25.95 -28.04
N ASN A 125 -2.63 26.25 -28.43
CA ASN A 125 -1.54 25.26 -28.41
C ASN A 125 -1.25 24.72 -26.99
N GLY A 126 -1.28 25.58 -25.97
CA GLY A 126 -1.09 25.12 -24.58
C GLY A 126 -2.27 24.28 -24.09
N ARG A 127 -3.51 24.63 -24.48
CA ARG A 127 -4.67 23.79 -24.17
C ARG A 127 -4.66 22.46 -24.92
N MET A 128 -4.24 22.45 -26.18
CA MET A 128 -4.05 21.22 -26.97
C MET A 128 -3.01 20.31 -26.32
N HIS A 129 -1.88 20.87 -25.90
CA HIS A 129 -0.85 20.10 -25.19
C HIS A 129 -1.41 19.44 -23.93
N TYR A 130 -2.16 20.19 -23.10
CA TYR A 130 -2.80 19.62 -21.92
C TYR A 130 -3.94 18.65 -22.25
N ALA A 131 -4.66 18.87 -23.35
CA ALA A 131 -5.70 17.94 -23.83
C ALA A 131 -5.11 16.58 -24.20
N HIS A 132 -3.92 16.51 -24.83
CA HIS A 132 -3.21 15.26 -25.04
C HIS A 132 -2.85 14.58 -23.71
N THR A 133 -2.40 15.34 -22.71
CA THR A 133 -2.11 14.78 -21.37
C THR A 133 -3.37 14.20 -20.73
N LEU A 134 -4.51 14.90 -20.76
CA LEU A 134 -5.78 14.39 -20.23
C LEU A 134 -6.28 13.17 -20.99
N PHE A 135 -6.10 13.11 -22.31
CA PHE A 135 -6.39 11.92 -23.10
C PHE A 135 -5.55 10.73 -22.61
N ASN A 136 -4.23 10.91 -22.45
CA ASN A 136 -3.33 9.86 -21.98
C ASN A 136 -3.73 9.37 -20.59
N LEU A 137 -4.09 10.28 -19.69
CA LEU A 137 -4.57 9.95 -18.35
C LEU A 137 -5.85 9.13 -18.36
N TYR A 138 -6.79 9.46 -19.24
CA TYR A 138 -8.04 8.72 -19.34
C TYR A 138 -7.80 7.28 -19.79
N VAL A 139 -6.97 7.09 -20.81
CA VAL A 139 -6.58 5.74 -21.26
C VAL A 139 -5.84 5.00 -20.16
N LEU A 140 -4.93 5.65 -19.43
CA LEU A 140 -4.24 5.05 -18.29
C LEU A 140 -5.19 4.63 -17.16
N ARG A 141 -6.19 5.45 -16.80
CA ARG A 141 -7.22 5.08 -15.80
C ARG A 141 -7.95 3.81 -16.23
N TRP A 142 -8.31 3.70 -17.51
CA TRP A 142 -8.95 2.50 -18.04
C TRP A 142 -8.01 1.28 -18.01
N LEU A 143 -6.73 1.45 -18.35
CA LEU A 143 -5.74 0.37 -18.27
C LEU A 143 -5.50 -0.07 -16.81
N GLN A 144 -5.55 0.83 -15.83
CA GLN A 144 -5.52 0.49 -14.41
C GLN A 144 -6.69 -0.41 -14.04
N PHE A 145 -7.94 -0.04 -14.38
CA PHE A 145 -9.08 -0.90 -14.11
C PHE A 145 -9.00 -2.24 -14.85
N LEU A 146 -8.59 -2.22 -16.12
CA LEU A 146 -8.47 -3.42 -16.94
C LEU A 146 -7.38 -4.38 -16.42
N SER A 147 -6.30 -3.86 -15.82
CA SER A 147 -5.26 -4.65 -15.16
C SER A 147 -5.78 -5.45 -13.96
N MET A 148 -6.91 -5.03 -13.38
CA MET A 148 -7.57 -5.77 -12.30
C MET A 148 -8.53 -6.84 -12.82
N ARG A 149 -8.69 -6.97 -14.15
CA ARG A 149 -9.57 -7.95 -14.83
C ARG A 149 -8.78 -9.05 -15.54
N LEU A 150 -7.47 -9.16 -15.28
CA LEU A 150 -6.61 -10.20 -15.88
C LEU A 150 -7.11 -11.62 -15.61
N TRP A 151 -7.85 -11.81 -14.51
CA TRP A 151 -8.33 -13.11 -14.03
C TRP A 151 -9.82 -13.37 -14.27
N ASP A 152 -10.55 -12.44 -14.88
CA ASP A 152 -11.97 -12.64 -15.19
C ASP A 152 -12.14 -13.79 -16.22
N GLU A 153 -13.10 -14.69 -16.04
CA GLU A 153 -13.31 -15.76 -17.03
C GLU A 153 -13.75 -15.19 -18.38
N ASP A 154 -13.18 -15.64 -19.50
CA ASP A 154 -13.69 -15.28 -20.82
C ASP A 154 -14.75 -16.29 -21.26
N LEU A 155 -16.02 -15.95 -21.02
CA LEU A 155 -17.12 -16.79 -21.48
C LEU A 155 -17.33 -16.72 -23.01
N SER A 156 -16.62 -15.84 -23.71
CA SER A 156 -16.80 -15.56 -25.14
C SER A 156 -15.73 -16.12 -26.07
N SER A 157 -14.59 -16.56 -25.53
CA SER A 157 -13.50 -17.13 -26.34
C SER A 157 -13.70 -18.63 -26.61
N GLU A 158 -13.91 -19.01 -27.87
CA GLU A 158 -13.87 -20.42 -28.30
C GLU A 158 -12.48 -21.07 -28.11
N GLU A 159 -11.42 -20.27 -27.93
CA GLU A 159 -10.02 -20.71 -27.75
C GLU A 159 -9.64 -21.00 -26.28
N GLY A 160 -10.60 -20.97 -25.35
CA GLY A 160 -10.35 -21.12 -23.92
C GLY A 160 -9.82 -19.83 -23.27
N PRO A 161 -9.91 -19.69 -21.94
CA PRO A 161 -9.53 -18.46 -21.25
C PRO A 161 -8.04 -18.16 -21.50
N GLY A 162 -7.77 -17.02 -22.15
CA GLY A 162 -6.41 -16.52 -22.31
C GLY A 162 -5.75 -16.38 -20.94
N SER A 163 -4.50 -16.83 -20.80
CA SER A 163 -3.77 -16.73 -19.53
C SER A 163 -3.66 -15.28 -19.06
N ALA A 164 -3.64 -15.04 -17.76
CA ALA A 164 -3.47 -13.70 -17.18
C ALA A 164 -2.22 -12.99 -17.72
N GLY A 165 -1.13 -13.73 -17.99
CA GLY A 165 0.08 -13.19 -18.64
C GLY A 165 -0.14 -12.72 -20.08
N ALA A 166 -0.94 -13.44 -20.87
CA ALA A 166 -1.27 -13.00 -22.24
C ALA A 166 -2.08 -11.70 -22.23
N ARG A 167 -3.07 -11.60 -21.34
CA ARG A 167 -3.87 -10.38 -21.14
C ARG A 167 -3.02 -9.20 -20.66
N LEU A 168 -2.07 -9.45 -19.76
CA LEU A 168 -1.13 -8.41 -19.31
C LEU A 168 -0.25 -7.91 -20.47
N ALA A 169 0.21 -8.81 -21.34
CA ALA A 169 0.93 -8.43 -22.55
C ALA A 169 0.07 -7.63 -23.54
N GLU A 170 -1.24 -7.89 -23.62
CA GLU A 170 -2.16 -7.08 -24.41
C GLU A 170 -2.31 -5.66 -23.84
N ILE A 171 -2.42 -5.52 -22.51
CA ILE A 171 -2.41 -4.22 -21.83
C ILE A 171 -1.11 -3.46 -22.15
N GLN A 172 0.04 -4.14 -22.08
CA GLN A 172 1.32 -3.56 -22.49
C GLN A 172 1.29 -3.10 -23.96
N GLY A 173 0.71 -3.89 -24.86
CA GLY A 173 0.57 -3.51 -26.27
C GLY A 173 -0.24 -2.22 -26.48
N VAL A 174 -1.33 -2.04 -25.72
CA VAL A 174 -2.12 -0.79 -25.76
C VAL A 174 -1.33 0.38 -25.15
N LEU A 175 -0.59 0.13 -24.07
CA LEU A 175 0.27 1.13 -23.44
C LEU A 175 1.40 1.60 -24.38
N ASP A 176 2.04 0.67 -25.08
CA ASP A 176 3.06 0.97 -26.10
C ASP A 176 2.48 1.79 -27.26
N GLU A 177 1.27 1.46 -27.70
CA GLU A 177 0.56 2.19 -28.75
C GLU A 177 0.20 3.62 -28.30
N LEU A 178 -0.25 3.79 -27.05
CA LEU A 178 -0.54 5.10 -26.44
C LEU A 178 0.68 6.02 -26.53
N TRP A 179 1.86 5.51 -26.18
CA TRP A 179 3.08 6.30 -26.19
C TRP A 179 3.65 6.51 -27.59
N ARG A 180 3.64 5.48 -28.44
CA ARG A 180 4.11 5.59 -29.82
C ARG A 180 3.33 6.62 -30.64
N SER A 181 2.02 6.71 -30.39
CA SER A 181 1.15 7.67 -31.07
C SER A 181 1.20 9.08 -30.46
N SER A 182 1.86 9.27 -29.30
CA SER A 182 1.82 10.55 -28.56
C SER A 182 2.67 11.61 -29.27
N PRO A 183 2.21 12.88 -29.32
CA PRO A 183 3.04 13.96 -29.82
C PRO A 183 4.38 14.06 -29.08
N ALA A 184 5.42 14.49 -29.81
CA ALA A 184 6.71 14.77 -29.21
C ALA A 184 6.58 15.77 -28.04
N GLY A 185 7.22 15.47 -26.91
CA GLY A 185 7.16 16.28 -25.71
C GLY A 185 5.95 16.03 -24.81
N GLN A 186 5.11 15.02 -25.07
CA GLN A 186 4.18 14.52 -24.05
C GLN A 186 4.93 13.68 -23.01
N PRO A 187 4.58 13.78 -21.72
CA PRO A 187 5.17 12.93 -20.69
C PRO A 187 4.72 11.48 -20.86
N VAL A 188 5.67 10.57 -20.74
CA VAL A 188 5.40 9.14 -20.59
C VAL A 188 5.21 8.87 -19.10
N ILE A 189 3.98 8.64 -18.67
CA ILE A 189 3.67 8.60 -17.22
C ILE A 189 3.96 7.21 -16.64
N VAL A 190 3.57 6.15 -17.33
CA VAL A 190 3.83 4.75 -16.95
C VAL A 190 4.23 4.00 -18.22
N ARG A 191 5.37 3.30 -18.21
CA ARG A 191 5.89 2.53 -19.35
C ARG A 191 5.54 1.06 -19.28
N ASP A 192 5.37 0.54 -18.08
CA ASP A 192 5.24 -0.88 -17.83
C ASP A 192 3.85 -1.21 -17.25
N ALA A 193 3.09 -2.05 -17.94
CA ALA A 193 1.75 -2.47 -17.55
C ALA A 193 1.73 -3.13 -16.16
N ARG A 194 2.85 -3.71 -15.71
CA ARG A 194 2.98 -4.35 -14.39
C ARG A 194 2.85 -3.36 -13.25
N TRP A 195 3.18 -2.09 -13.48
CA TRP A 195 3.02 -1.01 -12.51
C TRP A 195 1.56 -0.56 -12.36
N LEU A 196 0.68 -0.90 -13.31
CA LEU A 196 -0.73 -0.51 -13.26
C LEU A 196 -1.52 -1.25 -12.17
N ILE A 197 -1.11 -2.48 -11.83
CA ILE A 197 -1.76 -3.28 -10.79
C ILE A 197 -1.62 -2.61 -9.40
N PRO A 198 -0.40 -2.33 -8.88
CA PRO A 198 -0.27 -1.66 -7.59
C PRO A 198 -0.86 -0.23 -7.61
N LEU A 199 -0.85 0.44 -8.76
CA LEU A 199 -1.53 1.72 -8.92
C LEU A 199 -3.05 1.61 -8.77
N ALA A 200 -3.67 0.59 -9.38
CA ALA A 200 -5.10 0.34 -9.24
C ALA A 200 -5.49 -0.06 -7.80
N GLN A 201 -4.55 -0.57 -7.02
CA GLN A 201 -4.73 -0.87 -5.60
C GLN A 201 -4.39 0.31 -4.68
N SER A 202 -3.95 1.47 -5.18
CA SER A 202 -3.43 2.56 -4.34
C SER A 202 -4.48 3.36 -3.55
N LEU A 203 -5.67 2.81 -3.36
CA LEU A 203 -6.83 3.45 -2.74
C LEU A 203 -6.94 3.09 -1.27
N ILE A 204 -7.54 3.96 -0.47
CA ILE A 204 -7.97 3.60 0.88
C ILE A 204 -9.41 3.07 0.78
N THR A 205 -9.63 1.80 1.14
CA THR A 205 -10.93 1.11 1.01
C THR A 205 -11.37 0.57 2.37
N ASP A 206 -12.66 0.25 2.51
CA ASP A 206 -13.19 -0.41 3.71
C ASP A 206 -12.98 -1.94 3.69
N GLU A 207 -12.61 -2.50 2.54
CA GLU A 207 -12.42 -3.94 2.31
C GLU A 207 -10.95 -4.25 2.03
N LEU A 208 -10.28 -4.95 2.95
CA LEU A 208 -8.85 -5.23 2.84
C LEU A 208 -8.52 -6.61 2.24
N ALA A 209 -9.46 -7.56 2.30
CA ALA A 209 -9.26 -8.89 1.73
C ALA A 209 -8.90 -8.90 0.22
N PRO A 210 -9.49 -8.03 -0.63
CA PRO A 210 -9.16 -7.98 -2.06
C PRO A 210 -7.68 -7.75 -2.38
N TYR A 211 -6.95 -7.03 -1.52
CA TYR A 211 -5.51 -6.78 -1.73
C TYR A 211 -4.70 -8.07 -1.71
N PHE A 212 -4.97 -8.93 -0.73
CA PHE A 212 -4.30 -10.20 -0.56
C PHE A 212 -4.71 -11.22 -1.62
N GLU A 213 -5.96 -11.15 -2.10
CA GLU A 213 -6.42 -11.99 -3.20
C GLU A 213 -5.71 -11.65 -4.51
N VAL A 214 -5.59 -10.37 -4.85
CA VAL A 214 -4.84 -9.94 -6.04
C VAL A 214 -3.37 -10.34 -5.91
N ALA A 215 -2.77 -10.12 -4.74
CA ALA A 215 -1.38 -10.48 -4.53
C ALA A 215 -1.14 -12.01 -4.61
N ARG A 216 -2.12 -12.82 -4.17
CA ARG A 216 -2.15 -14.28 -4.38
C ARG A 216 -2.21 -14.61 -5.87
N GLN A 217 -3.16 -14.05 -6.59
CA GLN A 217 -3.37 -14.29 -8.02
C GLN A 217 -2.13 -13.92 -8.84
N VAL A 218 -1.49 -12.78 -8.57
CA VAL A 218 -0.21 -12.39 -9.18
C VAL A 218 0.82 -13.51 -9.02
N THR A 219 1.07 -13.93 -7.77
CA THR A 219 2.12 -14.91 -7.46
C THR A 219 1.87 -16.29 -8.07
N GLU A 220 0.60 -16.71 -8.13
CA GLU A 220 0.24 -18.08 -8.51
C GLU A 220 -0.02 -18.28 -10.00
N THR A 221 -0.30 -17.21 -10.75
CA THR A 221 -0.80 -17.32 -12.13
C THR A 221 0.03 -16.59 -13.17
N LEU A 222 0.85 -15.61 -12.79
CA LEU A 222 1.70 -14.86 -13.71
C LEU A 222 3.08 -15.50 -13.88
N PRO A 223 3.75 -15.28 -15.03
CA PRO A 223 5.15 -15.66 -15.21
C PRO A 223 6.06 -15.02 -14.16
N GLU A 224 7.13 -15.73 -13.77
CA GLU A 224 8.06 -15.29 -12.70
C GLU A 224 8.61 -13.86 -12.93
N ALA A 225 8.96 -13.52 -14.17
CA ALA A 225 9.46 -12.18 -14.50
C ALA A 225 8.42 -11.08 -14.26
N ASP A 226 7.15 -11.38 -14.50
CA ASP A 226 6.06 -10.42 -14.29
C ASP A 226 5.72 -10.31 -12.81
N VAL A 227 5.68 -11.43 -12.10
CA VAL A 227 5.56 -11.44 -10.63
C VAL A 227 6.64 -10.56 -10.02
N LEU A 228 7.89 -10.75 -10.41
CA LEU A 228 9.01 -10.03 -9.83
C LEU A 228 8.92 -8.52 -10.03
N GLU A 229 8.57 -8.07 -11.24
CA GLU A 229 8.43 -6.64 -11.53
C GLU A 229 7.22 -6.04 -10.78
N ILE A 230 6.09 -6.76 -10.69
CA ILE A 230 4.93 -6.30 -9.92
C ILE A 230 5.29 -6.15 -8.44
N GLN A 231 5.97 -7.14 -7.85
CA GLN A 231 6.40 -7.06 -6.44
C GLN A 231 7.42 -5.93 -6.23
N LYS A 232 8.32 -5.69 -7.17
CA LYS A 232 9.27 -4.58 -7.13
C LYS A 232 8.54 -3.22 -7.13
N ALA A 233 7.59 -3.03 -8.04
CA ALA A 233 6.76 -1.83 -8.10
C ALA A 233 5.99 -1.62 -6.79
N HIS A 234 5.37 -2.69 -6.28
CA HIS A 234 4.58 -2.67 -5.05
C HIS A 234 5.43 -2.28 -3.83
N VAL A 235 6.59 -2.93 -3.64
CA VAL A 235 7.50 -2.67 -2.52
C VAL A 235 8.05 -1.23 -2.54
N ARG A 236 8.44 -0.73 -3.72
CA ARG A 236 8.95 0.63 -3.89
C ARG A 236 7.87 1.68 -3.59
N MET A 237 6.66 1.49 -4.10
CA MET A 237 5.54 2.38 -3.85
C MET A 237 5.12 2.41 -2.38
N LEU A 238 4.97 1.25 -1.74
CA LEU A 238 4.61 1.17 -0.32
C LEU A 238 5.71 1.73 0.57
N GLY A 239 6.98 1.39 0.31
CA GLY A 239 8.11 1.95 1.05
C GLY A 239 8.15 3.48 0.97
N GLY A 240 7.94 4.03 -0.23
CA GLY A 240 7.84 5.48 -0.45
C GLY A 240 6.63 6.11 0.24
N HIS A 241 5.45 5.47 0.19
CA HIS A 241 4.24 5.92 0.87
C HIS A 241 4.45 6.04 2.39
N LEU A 242 4.98 4.99 3.01
CA LEU A 242 5.21 4.93 4.45
C LEU A 242 6.28 5.95 4.91
N THR A 243 7.35 6.10 4.12
CA THR A 243 8.38 7.11 4.37
C THR A 243 7.82 8.54 4.23
N SER A 244 6.91 8.76 3.28
CA SER A 244 6.18 10.02 3.13
C SER A 244 5.29 10.32 4.33
N GLN A 245 4.62 9.31 4.89
CA GLN A 245 3.81 9.44 6.09
C GLN A 245 4.65 9.83 7.32
N ILE A 246 5.84 9.24 7.48
CA ILE A 246 6.79 9.64 8.52
C ILE A 246 7.16 11.12 8.35
N ARG A 247 7.51 11.55 7.13
CA ARG A 247 7.85 12.94 6.85
C ARG A 247 6.70 13.89 7.18
N TYR A 248 5.47 13.50 6.83
CA TYR A 248 4.28 14.29 7.14
C TYR A 248 4.17 14.55 8.65
N TYR A 249 4.29 13.52 9.49
CA TYR A 249 4.22 13.70 10.95
C TYR A 249 5.39 14.51 11.50
N CYS A 250 6.61 14.26 11.04
CA CYS A 250 7.79 15.03 11.46
C CYS A 250 7.59 16.51 11.19
N THR A 251 7.09 16.85 10.00
CA THR A 251 6.96 18.25 9.58
C THR A 251 5.75 18.93 10.22
N LYS A 252 4.60 18.23 10.30
CA LYS A 252 3.37 18.75 10.89
C LYS A 252 3.54 19.06 12.39
N ASP A 253 4.20 18.18 13.11
CA ASP A 253 4.29 18.26 14.58
C ASP A 253 5.64 18.81 15.07
N GLY A 254 6.58 19.14 14.15
CA GLY A 254 7.92 19.60 14.49
C GLY A 254 8.76 18.53 15.20
N LEU A 255 8.56 17.26 14.86
CA LEU A 255 9.20 16.11 15.50
C LEU A 255 10.36 15.58 14.66
N THR A 256 11.30 14.91 15.32
CA THR A 256 12.37 14.19 14.61
C THR A 256 11.86 12.83 14.11
N ILE A 257 12.53 12.29 13.10
CA ILE A 257 12.22 10.99 12.50
C ILE A 257 12.36 9.80 13.47
N ASN A 258 13.08 10.00 14.59
CA ASN A 258 13.29 9.00 15.63
C ASN A 258 12.40 9.23 16.86
N GLU A 259 11.53 10.25 16.81
CA GLU A 259 10.61 10.50 17.90
C GLU A 259 9.69 9.30 18.09
N ARG A 260 9.61 8.81 19.33
CA ARG A 260 8.84 7.61 19.67
C ARG A 260 7.37 7.71 19.25
N SER A 261 6.78 8.90 19.37
CA SER A 261 5.39 9.12 18.96
C SER A 261 5.17 9.00 17.45
N VAL A 262 6.18 9.26 16.62
CA VAL A 262 6.12 9.06 15.16
C VAL A 262 6.14 7.57 14.87
N VAL A 263 7.11 6.84 15.44
CA VAL A 263 7.24 5.37 15.27
C VAL A 263 5.97 4.64 15.69
N LEU A 264 5.39 5.00 16.84
CA LEU A 264 4.16 4.35 17.32
C LEU A 264 2.98 4.61 16.39
N ARG A 265 2.80 5.86 15.94
CA ARG A 265 1.70 6.22 15.05
C ARG A 265 1.79 5.47 13.72
N THR A 266 2.96 5.46 13.10
CA THR A 266 3.17 4.77 11.81
C THR A 266 3.06 3.26 11.97
N ARG A 267 3.56 2.66 13.06
CA ARG A 267 3.40 1.22 13.27
C ARG A 267 1.94 0.82 13.49
N ALA A 268 1.17 1.63 14.21
CA ALA A 268 -0.22 1.32 14.53
C ALA A 268 -1.17 1.44 13.33
N SER A 269 -0.91 2.35 12.38
CA SER A 269 -1.83 2.65 11.27
C SER A 269 -1.58 1.90 9.97
N ASN A 270 -0.49 1.14 9.86
CA ASN A 270 0.01 0.63 8.57
C ASN A 270 0.03 -0.91 8.51
N ALA A 271 -0.91 -1.57 9.19
CA ALA A 271 -0.96 -3.04 9.24
C ALA A 271 -1.11 -3.66 7.85
N LEU A 272 -1.95 -3.06 6.99
CA LEU A 272 -2.12 -3.45 5.58
C LEU A 272 -0.80 -3.32 4.81
N ASP A 273 -0.17 -2.16 4.84
CA ASP A 273 1.06 -1.89 4.10
C ASP A 273 2.19 -2.81 4.58
N PHE A 274 2.29 -3.08 5.88
CA PHE A 274 3.27 -4.02 6.40
C PHE A 274 3.03 -5.46 5.93
N ALA A 275 1.77 -5.91 5.90
CA ALA A 275 1.44 -7.24 5.42
C ALA A 275 1.77 -7.40 3.92
N LEU A 276 1.43 -6.39 3.12
CA LEU A 276 1.71 -6.35 1.70
C LEU A 276 3.22 -6.21 1.40
N LEU A 277 3.95 -5.41 2.20
CA LEU A 277 5.41 -5.34 2.12
C LEU A 277 6.06 -6.68 2.40
N VAL A 278 5.64 -7.41 3.44
CA VAL A 278 6.17 -8.77 3.71
C VAL A 278 5.95 -9.67 2.50
N GLN A 279 4.77 -9.62 1.88
CA GLN A 279 4.48 -10.41 0.69
C GLN A 279 5.43 -10.11 -0.47
N GLY A 280 5.63 -8.82 -0.82
CA GLY A 280 6.54 -8.45 -1.90
C GLY A 280 8.03 -8.70 -1.56
N LEU A 281 8.45 -8.39 -0.33
CA LEU A 281 9.83 -8.53 0.11
C LEU A 281 10.31 -9.99 0.08
N VAL A 282 9.46 -10.96 0.39
CA VAL A 282 9.84 -12.39 0.31
C VAL A 282 10.28 -12.77 -1.10
N ASP A 283 9.53 -12.35 -2.13
CA ASP A 283 9.86 -12.67 -3.52
C ASP A 283 11.11 -11.93 -3.99
N LEU A 284 11.27 -10.65 -3.60
CA LEU A 284 12.50 -9.89 -3.89
C LEU A 284 13.73 -10.51 -3.22
N LEU A 285 13.62 -10.95 -1.96
CA LEU A 285 14.71 -11.62 -1.24
C LEU A 285 15.09 -12.96 -1.88
N LYS A 286 14.11 -13.73 -2.37
CA LYS A 286 14.36 -14.96 -3.14
C LYS A 286 15.08 -14.67 -4.44
N ALA A 287 14.67 -13.63 -5.18
CA ALA A 287 15.33 -13.23 -6.42
C ALA A 287 16.75 -12.70 -6.16
N TYR A 288 16.93 -11.92 -5.09
CA TYR A 288 18.24 -11.43 -4.65
C TYR A 288 19.19 -12.59 -4.30
N ASP A 289 18.73 -13.60 -3.56
CA ASP A 289 19.50 -14.81 -3.26
C ASP A 289 19.90 -15.58 -4.53
N ARG A 290 18.97 -15.74 -5.48
CA ARG A 290 19.27 -16.38 -6.78
C ARG A 290 20.31 -15.59 -7.57
N ALA A 291 20.19 -14.26 -7.63
CA ALA A 291 21.12 -13.38 -8.32
C ALA A 291 22.51 -13.39 -7.69
N LEU A 292 22.60 -13.46 -6.36
CA LEU A 292 23.85 -13.66 -5.62
C LEU A 292 24.53 -14.97 -6.00
N GLN A 293 23.77 -16.06 -6.06
CA GLN A 293 24.29 -17.39 -6.38
C GLN A 293 24.71 -17.53 -7.85
N SER A 294 24.01 -16.85 -8.78
CA SER A 294 24.33 -16.86 -10.20
C SER A 294 25.41 -15.86 -10.61
N GLY A 295 25.72 -14.88 -9.75
CA GLY A 295 26.64 -13.79 -10.06
C GLY A 295 26.04 -12.71 -10.97
N ASP A 296 24.71 -12.64 -11.09
CA ASP A 296 24.02 -11.57 -11.84
C ASP A 296 24.01 -10.27 -11.03
N GLU A 297 25.06 -9.48 -11.18
CA GLU A 297 25.24 -8.22 -10.45
C GLU A 297 24.10 -7.22 -10.72
N ARG A 298 23.57 -7.17 -11.95
CA ARG A 298 22.52 -6.22 -12.30
C ARG A 298 21.22 -6.55 -11.58
N MET A 299 20.78 -7.81 -11.67
CA MET A 299 19.58 -8.27 -10.95
C MET A 299 19.78 -8.12 -9.44
N ARG A 300 20.95 -8.51 -8.93
CA ARG A 300 21.30 -8.39 -7.51
C ARG A 300 21.12 -6.95 -7.01
N LEU A 301 21.70 -5.97 -7.69
CA LEU A 301 21.63 -4.57 -7.25
C LEU A 301 20.22 -3.98 -7.42
N ASP A 302 19.49 -4.33 -8.48
CA ASP A 302 18.08 -3.89 -8.65
C ASP A 302 17.19 -4.39 -7.50
N MET A 303 17.33 -5.68 -7.13
CA MET A 303 16.60 -6.26 -6.00
C MET A 303 17.03 -5.64 -4.67
N ALA A 304 18.33 -5.46 -4.42
CA ALA A 304 18.82 -4.83 -3.19
C ALA A 304 18.26 -3.41 -3.01
N GLY A 305 18.27 -2.60 -4.07
CA GLY A 305 17.72 -1.24 -4.03
C GLY A 305 16.22 -1.25 -3.68
N ALA A 306 15.44 -2.12 -4.33
CA ALA A 306 14.02 -2.27 -4.06
C ALA A 306 13.74 -2.74 -2.61
N ILE A 307 14.49 -3.72 -2.10
CA ILE A 307 14.39 -4.21 -0.71
C ILE A 307 14.66 -3.06 0.26
N CYS A 308 15.74 -2.30 0.05
CA CYS A 308 16.13 -1.18 0.91
C CYS A 308 15.09 -0.04 0.89
N GLN A 309 14.49 0.26 -0.26
CA GLN A 309 13.36 1.17 -0.35
C GLN A 309 12.14 0.65 0.42
N GLY A 310 11.83 -0.64 0.32
CA GLY A 310 10.70 -1.28 1.03
C GLY A 310 10.79 -1.18 2.55
N ILE A 311 11.97 -1.46 3.12
CA ILE A 311 12.18 -1.44 4.58
C ILE A 311 12.43 -0.04 5.15
N SER A 312 12.59 0.98 4.29
CA SER A 312 13.08 2.31 4.66
C SER A 312 12.25 3.00 5.76
N ALA A 313 10.93 2.81 5.75
CA ALA A 313 10.05 3.43 6.71
C ALA A 313 10.26 2.91 8.14
N ASP A 314 10.47 1.60 8.30
CA ASP A 314 10.61 0.97 9.62
C ASP A 314 11.65 -0.16 9.64
N ARG A 315 12.89 0.20 9.30
CA ARG A 315 13.98 -0.78 9.24
C ARG A 315 14.21 -1.53 10.55
N GLU A 316 13.91 -0.95 11.72
CA GLU A 316 14.04 -1.64 13.00
C GLU A 316 13.05 -2.80 13.04
N LEU A 317 11.79 -2.56 12.66
CA LEU A 317 10.75 -3.59 12.60
C LEU A 317 11.08 -4.70 11.60
N PHE A 318 11.58 -4.33 10.42
CA PHE A 318 11.84 -5.26 9.33
C PHE A 318 13.19 -6.01 9.44
N LEU A 319 14.19 -5.47 10.15
CA LEU A 319 15.51 -6.09 10.26
C LEU A 319 15.78 -6.72 11.62
N ASN A 320 15.37 -6.04 12.70
CA ASN A 320 15.79 -6.36 14.07
C ASN A 320 14.63 -6.78 14.97
N ARG A 321 13.39 -6.40 14.64
CA ARG A 321 12.17 -6.71 15.43
C ARG A 321 11.14 -7.52 14.66
N ILE A 322 11.61 -8.52 13.92
CA ILE A 322 10.76 -9.44 13.12
C ILE A 322 9.78 -10.22 14.01
N ASP A 323 10.14 -10.43 15.28
CA ASP A 323 9.27 -10.96 16.32
C ASP A 323 8.01 -10.09 16.54
N LEU A 324 8.13 -8.77 16.44
CA LEU A 324 7.00 -7.84 16.53
C LEU A 324 6.31 -7.62 15.18
N LEU A 325 7.03 -7.74 14.06
CA LEU A 325 6.49 -7.53 12.71
C LEU A 325 5.27 -8.42 12.44
N SER A 326 5.27 -9.65 12.95
CA SER A 326 4.12 -10.54 12.86
C SER A 326 2.86 -9.88 13.44
N ALA A 327 2.91 -9.41 14.69
CA ALA A 327 1.76 -8.81 15.33
C ALA A 327 1.35 -7.47 14.72
N TYR A 328 2.32 -6.67 14.22
CA TYR A 328 2.03 -5.41 13.55
C TYR A 328 1.39 -5.58 12.17
N SER A 329 1.79 -6.58 11.40
CA SER A 329 1.24 -6.85 10.06
C SER A 329 -0.05 -7.67 10.08
N MET A 330 -0.38 -8.34 11.19
CA MET A 330 -1.63 -9.09 11.30
C MET A 330 -2.86 -8.18 11.39
N ILE A 331 -3.93 -8.55 10.68
CA ILE A 331 -5.21 -7.84 10.65
C ILE A 331 -6.32 -8.80 11.06
N GLU A 332 -6.89 -8.59 12.24
CA GLU A 332 -7.85 -9.51 12.89
C GLU A 332 -8.97 -9.93 11.91
N HIS A 333 -9.67 -8.97 11.32
CA HIS A 333 -10.86 -9.24 10.50
C HIS A 333 -10.57 -9.85 9.12
N VAL A 334 -9.31 -9.88 8.67
CA VAL A 334 -8.90 -10.46 7.37
C VAL A 334 -8.28 -11.84 7.56
N PHE A 335 -7.52 -12.03 8.62
CA PHE A 335 -6.66 -13.20 8.78
C PHE A 335 -7.20 -14.21 9.77
N ILE A 336 -8.13 -13.84 10.64
CA ILE A 336 -8.68 -14.71 11.67
C ILE A 336 -10.18 -14.81 11.48
N GLY A 337 -10.70 -16.02 11.60
CA GLY A 337 -12.11 -16.31 11.55
C GLY A 337 -12.49 -17.33 12.61
N THR A 338 -13.79 -17.47 12.83
CA THR A 338 -14.37 -18.48 13.69
C THR A 338 -15.09 -19.49 12.81
N ASP A 339 -14.77 -20.77 12.98
CA ASP A 339 -15.45 -21.85 12.26
C ASP A 339 -16.90 -22.06 12.78
N PRO A 340 -17.74 -22.85 12.08
CA PRO A 340 -19.11 -23.14 12.55
C PRO A 340 -19.17 -23.84 13.91
N GLY A 341 -18.07 -24.44 14.36
CA GLY A 341 -17.93 -25.06 15.68
C GLY A 341 -17.48 -24.10 16.78
N GLY A 342 -17.30 -22.81 16.48
CA GLY A 342 -16.85 -21.81 17.44
C GLY A 342 -15.33 -21.76 17.63
N HIS A 343 -14.53 -22.50 16.86
CA HIS A 343 -13.07 -22.47 16.99
C HIS A 343 -12.48 -21.29 16.22
N VAL A 344 -11.67 -20.50 16.91
CA VAL A 344 -10.93 -19.39 16.32
C VAL A 344 -9.69 -19.94 15.61
N GLY A 345 -9.49 -19.58 14.34
CA GLY A 345 -8.36 -20.03 13.53
C GLY A 345 -7.99 -19.07 12.42
N TYR A 346 -6.86 -19.34 11.74
CA TYR A 346 -6.45 -18.56 10.59
C TYR A 346 -7.31 -18.87 9.37
N LEU A 347 -7.81 -17.81 8.72
CA LEU A 347 -8.34 -17.86 7.36
C LEU A 347 -7.22 -18.13 6.34
N PRO A 348 -7.52 -18.54 5.10
CA PRO A 348 -6.48 -18.84 4.09
C PRO A 348 -5.47 -17.71 3.88
N ALA A 349 -5.93 -16.46 3.83
CA ALA A 349 -5.06 -15.29 3.75
C ALA A 349 -4.13 -15.17 4.97
N GLY A 350 -4.65 -15.44 6.18
CA GLY A 350 -3.86 -15.45 7.41
C GLY A 350 -2.82 -16.57 7.46
N GLN A 351 -3.18 -17.78 6.99
CA GLN A 351 -2.24 -18.90 6.89
C GLN A 351 -1.08 -18.56 5.94
N ARG A 352 -1.40 -18.00 4.77
CA ARG A 352 -0.39 -17.54 3.80
C ARG A 352 0.50 -16.47 4.41
N HIS A 353 -0.06 -15.47 5.09
CA HIS A 353 0.72 -14.40 5.70
C HIS A 353 1.69 -14.92 6.78
N VAL A 354 1.24 -15.81 7.65
CA VAL A 354 2.11 -16.47 8.66
C VAL A 354 3.24 -17.26 8.00
N GLN A 355 2.96 -17.95 6.88
CA GLN A 355 3.99 -18.66 6.13
C GLN A 355 5.01 -17.69 5.52
N LEU A 356 4.55 -16.59 4.92
CA LEU A 356 5.42 -15.54 4.37
C LEU A 356 6.31 -14.90 5.44
N LEU A 357 5.78 -14.66 6.65
CA LEU A 357 6.58 -14.15 7.77
C LEU A 357 7.72 -15.11 8.18
N LYS A 358 7.45 -16.42 8.18
CA LYS A 358 8.48 -17.44 8.46
C LYS A 358 9.55 -17.43 7.37
N GLU A 359 9.15 -17.39 6.11
CA GLU A 359 10.08 -17.31 4.97
C GLU A 359 10.91 -16.03 5.01
N TYR A 360 10.25 -14.89 5.28
CA TYR A 360 10.91 -13.59 5.41
C TYR A 360 12.00 -13.62 6.48
N ARG A 361 11.70 -14.14 7.68
CA ARG A 361 12.68 -14.28 8.78
C ARG A 361 13.91 -15.07 8.34
N VAL A 362 13.70 -16.25 7.74
CA VAL A 362 14.81 -17.11 7.28
C VAL A 362 15.64 -16.42 6.19
N LEU A 363 14.98 -15.77 5.23
CA LEU A 363 15.64 -15.09 4.12
C LEU A 363 16.47 -13.91 4.59
N ILE A 364 15.89 -13.02 5.40
CA ILE A 364 16.60 -11.82 5.85
C ILE A 364 17.75 -12.17 6.79
N ASP A 365 17.61 -13.17 7.67
CA ASP A 365 18.71 -13.63 8.52
C ASP A 365 19.91 -14.12 7.71
N ARG A 366 19.65 -14.83 6.62
CA ARG A 366 20.67 -15.32 5.70
C ARG A 366 21.29 -14.21 4.84
N LEU A 367 20.47 -13.28 4.34
CA LEU A 367 20.84 -12.31 3.31
C LEU A 367 21.29 -10.95 3.86
N ILE A 368 21.19 -10.73 5.17
CA ILE A 368 21.53 -9.44 5.81
C ILE A 368 22.96 -8.98 5.50
N ARG A 369 23.93 -9.91 5.47
CA ARG A 369 25.34 -9.59 5.21
C ARG A 369 25.58 -9.15 3.77
N PRO A 370 25.19 -9.93 2.73
CA PRO A 370 25.24 -9.44 1.36
C PRO A 370 24.50 -8.12 1.16
N LEU A 371 23.31 -7.96 1.76
CA LEU A 371 22.54 -6.73 1.65
C LEU A 371 23.29 -5.53 2.25
N ARG A 372 23.97 -5.73 3.39
CA ARG A 372 24.85 -4.72 4.00
C ARG A 372 26.01 -4.34 3.07
N ASP A 373 26.57 -5.29 2.33
CA ASP A 373 27.69 -5.04 1.41
C ASP A 373 27.26 -4.28 0.15
N ASP A 374 26.04 -4.54 -0.35
CA ASP A 374 25.48 -3.83 -1.50
C ASP A 374 24.90 -2.45 -1.14
N PHE A 375 24.41 -2.26 0.10
CA PHE A 375 23.72 -1.05 0.55
C PHE A 375 24.44 0.30 0.28
N PRO A 376 25.78 0.41 0.43
CA PRO A 376 26.51 1.65 0.16
C PRO A 376 26.32 2.21 -1.26
N ARG A 377 25.89 1.39 -2.23
CA ARG A 377 25.58 1.81 -3.60
C ARG A 377 24.39 2.76 -3.68
N PHE A 378 23.47 2.71 -2.70
CA PHE A 378 22.24 3.50 -2.67
C PHE A 378 22.35 4.79 -1.84
N ARG A 379 23.59 5.21 -1.52
CA ARG A 379 23.83 6.40 -0.73
C ARG A 379 23.32 7.65 -1.45
N PRO A 380 22.48 8.50 -0.82
CA PRO A 380 22.12 9.80 -1.36
C PRO A 380 23.37 10.63 -1.68
N VAL A 381 23.38 11.25 -2.86
CA VAL A 381 24.48 12.13 -3.31
C VAL A 381 24.01 13.57 -3.19
N ASP A 382 24.86 14.46 -2.68
CA ASP A 382 24.54 15.88 -2.57
C ASP A 382 24.17 16.49 -3.93
N GLY A 383 23.09 17.27 -3.95
CA GLY A 383 22.49 17.83 -5.18
C GLY A 383 21.90 16.80 -6.15
N GLY A 384 21.89 15.52 -5.80
CA GLY A 384 21.33 14.43 -6.61
C GLY A 384 19.94 14.01 -6.16
N PHE A 385 19.21 13.37 -7.05
CA PHE A 385 17.97 12.69 -6.70
C PHE A 385 18.24 11.39 -5.94
N SER A 386 17.43 11.11 -4.92
CA SER A 386 17.26 9.80 -4.27
C SER A 386 15.77 9.50 -4.02
N PRO A 387 15.32 8.25 -4.24
CA PRO A 387 13.97 7.79 -3.89
C PRO A 387 13.60 7.99 -2.42
N TYR A 388 14.57 7.93 -1.49
CA TYR A 388 14.31 8.14 -0.05
C TYR A 388 13.79 9.55 0.29
N GLY A 389 14.03 10.53 -0.58
CA GLY A 389 13.54 11.91 -0.43
C GLY A 389 12.24 12.22 -1.20
N VAL A 390 11.68 11.23 -1.91
CA VAL A 390 10.40 11.41 -2.61
C VAL A 390 9.27 11.37 -1.59
N ILE A 391 8.36 12.34 -1.69
CA ILE A 391 7.25 12.53 -0.75
C ILE A 391 5.96 12.61 -1.56
N PHE A 392 5.02 11.71 -1.26
CA PHE A 392 3.70 11.63 -1.88
C PHE A 392 2.67 11.05 -0.90
N GLY A 393 1.39 11.32 -1.14
CA GLY A 393 0.30 10.71 -0.37
C GLY A 393 0.10 9.26 -0.80
N LEU A 394 -0.76 9.03 -1.79
CA LEU A 394 -0.98 7.73 -2.40
C LEU A 394 -0.17 7.62 -3.70
N PRO A 395 0.21 6.41 -4.15
CA PRO A 395 0.85 6.22 -5.46
C PRO A 395 0.11 6.88 -6.63
N SER A 396 -1.23 6.93 -6.61
CA SER A 396 -2.03 7.64 -7.62
C SER A 396 -1.73 9.15 -7.68
N HIS A 397 -1.38 9.79 -6.55
CA HIS A 397 -1.06 11.22 -6.52
C HIS A 397 0.22 11.55 -7.31
N LEU A 398 1.15 10.60 -7.47
CA LEU A 398 2.35 10.80 -8.29
C LEU A 398 1.98 11.03 -9.76
N ILE A 399 1.03 10.25 -10.28
CA ILE A 399 0.54 10.36 -11.66
C ILE A 399 -0.16 11.72 -11.86
N GLU A 400 -0.95 12.16 -10.88
CA GLU A 400 -1.59 13.48 -10.91
C GLU A 400 -0.55 14.61 -10.99
N HIS A 401 0.49 14.53 -10.16
CA HIS A 401 1.56 15.52 -10.13
C HIS A 401 2.36 15.55 -11.45
N MET A 402 2.70 14.38 -11.99
CA MET A 402 3.36 14.24 -13.29
C MET A 402 2.52 14.88 -14.41
N ALA A 403 1.22 14.63 -14.41
CA ALA A 403 0.32 15.16 -15.43
C ALA A 403 0.06 16.67 -15.29
N LEU A 404 -0.12 17.18 -14.07
CA LEU A 404 -0.26 18.62 -13.85
C LEU A 404 1.02 19.38 -14.24
N LYS A 405 2.18 18.76 -14.12
CA LYS A 405 3.43 19.38 -14.55
C LYS A 405 3.45 19.65 -16.06
N ALA A 406 2.78 18.85 -16.87
CA ALA A 406 2.63 19.06 -18.31
C ALA A 406 1.86 20.35 -18.69
N ILE A 407 1.26 21.05 -17.72
CA ILE A 407 0.71 22.39 -17.95
C ILE A 407 1.81 23.40 -18.31
N GLU A 408 3.03 23.20 -17.80
CA GLU A 408 4.18 24.05 -18.08
C GLU A 408 4.80 23.68 -19.43
N HIS A 409 5.17 24.70 -20.21
CA HIS A 409 5.65 24.48 -21.58
C HIS A 409 7.02 23.79 -21.65
N ASP A 410 7.85 24.00 -20.63
CA ASP A 410 9.21 23.49 -20.46
C ASP A 410 9.29 22.35 -19.44
N ALA A 411 8.17 21.70 -19.17
CA ALA A 411 8.11 20.55 -18.28
C ALA A 411 9.08 19.45 -18.75
N GLU A 412 9.85 18.91 -17.81
CA GLU A 412 10.65 17.72 -18.07
C GLU A 412 9.72 16.51 -18.28
N THR A 413 9.83 15.88 -19.46
CA THR A 413 8.94 14.81 -19.91
C THR A 413 9.66 13.49 -20.16
N ARG A 414 10.97 13.44 -19.96
CA ARG A 414 11.77 12.23 -20.21
C ARG A 414 11.51 11.13 -19.18
N PHE A 415 11.17 11.50 -17.95
CA PHE A 415 11.02 10.56 -16.85
C PHE A 415 9.59 10.03 -16.71
N SER A 416 9.46 8.76 -16.31
CA SER A 416 8.21 8.09 -15.97
C SER A 416 8.16 7.68 -14.50
N LEU A 417 7.04 7.11 -14.08
CA LEU A 417 6.83 6.65 -12.70
C LEU A 417 7.88 5.63 -12.27
N GLU A 418 8.28 4.72 -13.15
CA GLU A 418 9.31 3.71 -12.89
C GLU A 418 10.65 4.36 -12.55
N ASP A 419 11.01 5.42 -13.30
CA ASP A 419 12.27 6.13 -13.08
C ASP A 419 12.32 6.70 -11.68
N LEU A 420 11.20 7.19 -11.12
CA LEU A 420 11.16 7.76 -9.76
C LEU A 420 11.78 6.84 -8.69
N PHE A 421 11.71 5.52 -8.89
CA PHE A 421 12.22 4.54 -7.95
C PHE A 421 13.45 3.79 -8.45
N ASP A 422 13.95 4.14 -9.63
CA ASP A 422 15.23 3.62 -10.12
C ASP A 422 16.39 4.33 -9.43
N ASP A 423 17.25 3.51 -8.82
CA ASP A 423 18.46 3.88 -8.07
C ASP A 423 19.75 3.54 -8.84
N GLY A 424 19.65 3.24 -10.13
CA GLY A 424 20.78 2.87 -10.97
C GLY A 424 21.96 3.87 -10.94
N ASP A 425 23.11 3.42 -11.45
CA ASP A 425 24.31 4.24 -11.69
C ASP A 425 24.06 5.27 -12.82
N GLU A 426 23.11 6.18 -12.58
CA GLU A 426 22.83 7.34 -13.40
C GLU A 426 23.97 8.37 -13.25
N ASP A 427 24.32 9.04 -14.34
CA ASP A 427 25.25 10.16 -14.28
C ASP A 427 24.69 11.34 -13.45
N GLY A 428 25.58 12.21 -12.96
CA GLY A 428 25.18 13.33 -12.12
C GLY A 428 24.19 14.30 -12.78
N ASN A 429 24.21 14.40 -14.12
CA ASN A 429 23.29 15.26 -14.86
C ASN A 429 21.87 14.69 -14.87
N THR A 430 21.73 13.38 -15.01
CA THR A 430 20.45 12.68 -14.98
C THR A 430 19.83 12.77 -13.59
N LYS A 431 20.62 12.53 -12.54
CA LYS A 431 20.19 12.71 -11.14
C LYS A 431 19.73 14.15 -10.85
N ALA A 432 20.46 15.15 -11.34
CA ALA A 432 20.08 16.56 -11.19
C ALA A 432 18.79 16.90 -11.96
N ALA A 433 18.62 16.38 -13.18
CA ALA A 433 17.41 16.58 -13.97
C ALA A 433 16.18 15.93 -13.30
N LYS A 434 16.34 14.73 -12.76
CA LYS A 434 15.30 14.00 -12.01
C LYS A 434 14.92 14.72 -10.73
N LEU A 435 15.90 15.27 -10.01
CA LEU A 435 15.66 16.12 -8.84
C LEU A 435 14.88 17.39 -9.21
N ALA A 436 15.26 18.07 -10.29
CA ALA A 436 14.55 19.25 -10.79
C ALA A 436 13.11 18.92 -11.20
N TRP A 437 12.91 17.77 -11.85
CA TRP A 437 11.61 17.25 -12.24
C TRP A 437 10.68 17.03 -11.04
N VAL A 438 11.14 16.27 -10.02
CA VAL A 438 10.36 16.01 -8.80
C VAL A 438 10.08 17.29 -8.02
N ASN A 439 11.07 18.18 -7.88
CA ASN A 439 10.85 19.50 -7.28
C ASN A 439 9.83 20.36 -8.04
N GLY A 440 9.76 20.17 -9.36
CA GLY A 440 8.80 20.86 -10.22
C GLY A 440 7.35 20.57 -9.86
N TRP A 441 7.03 19.35 -9.42
CA TRP A 441 5.68 18.95 -9.01
C TRP A 441 5.20 19.65 -7.75
N ARG A 442 6.11 19.83 -6.80
CA ARG A 442 5.82 20.37 -5.47
C ARG A 442 5.61 21.88 -5.48
N LYS A 443 6.00 22.54 -6.57
CA LYS A 443 5.81 23.97 -6.82
C LYS A 443 4.55 24.27 -7.63
N LEU A 444 3.72 23.26 -7.90
CA LEU A 444 2.49 23.46 -8.67
C LEU A 444 1.50 24.35 -7.90
N PRO A 445 0.81 25.29 -8.57
CA PRO A 445 -0.03 26.29 -7.90
C PRO A 445 -1.17 25.73 -7.05
N HIS A 446 -1.71 24.55 -7.39
CA HIS A 446 -2.81 23.91 -6.68
C HIS A 446 -2.42 23.33 -5.30
N ILE A 447 -1.12 23.19 -5.05
CA ILE A 447 -0.61 22.74 -3.74
C ILE A 447 -0.61 23.97 -2.82
N ASP A 448 -1.27 23.84 -1.68
CA ASP A 448 -1.32 24.90 -0.67
C ASP A 448 0.09 25.39 -0.28
N ARG A 449 0.27 26.69 -0.05
CA ARG A 449 1.61 27.26 0.20
C ARG A 449 2.26 26.72 1.47
N ASP A 450 1.49 26.44 2.51
CA ASP A 450 2.04 25.83 3.71
C ASP A 450 2.41 24.38 3.40
N ALA A 451 1.60 23.67 2.63
CA ALA A 451 1.96 22.35 2.10
C ALA A 451 3.24 22.37 1.24
N GLN A 452 3.43 23.33 0.34
CA GLN A 452 4.63 23.46 -0.50
C GLN A 452 5.92 23.52 0.33
N ARG A 453 5.89 24.21 1.48
CA ARG A 453 7.03 24.27 2.42
C ARG A 453 7.33 22.91 3.07
N LEU A 454 6.31 22.07 3.26
CA LEU A 454 6.50 20.72 3.80
C LEU A 454 7.11 19.76 2.78
N TYR A 455 7.01 20.08 1.48
CA TYR A 455 7.31 19.17 0.37
C TYR A 455 8.51 19.57 -0.50
N GLU A 456 9.35 20.55 -0.14
CA GLU A 456 10.65 20.71 -0.81
C GLU A 456 11.45 19.39 -0.75
N TYR A 457 12.22 19.06 -1.78
CA TYR A 457 13.03 17.82 -1.75
C TYR A 457 13.98 17.82 -0.57
N PRO A 458 13.74 16.94 0.42
CA PRO A 458 14.46 17.01 1.67
C PRO A 458 15.68 16.11 1.58
N GLN A 459 16.76 16.61 0.96
CA GLN A 459 18.05 15.89 0.88
C GLN A 459 18.47 15.37 2.25
N GLN A 460 18.39 16.22 3.28
CA GLN A 460 18.68 15.84 4.66
C GLN A 460 17.80 14.67 5.15
N PHE A 461 16.52 14.63 4.78
CA PHE A 461 15.64 13.53 5.17
C PHE A 461 15.98 12.24 4.43
N ALA A 462 16.36 12.32 3.14
CA ALA A 462 16.85 11.16 2.40
C ALA A 462 18.12 10.58 3.04
N GLU A 463 19.05 11.45 3.44
CA GLU A 463 20.28 11.07 4.18
C GLU A 463 19.96 10.48 5.55
N GLU A 464 19.01 11.08 6.30
CA GLU A 464 18.54 10.55 7.58
C GLU A 464 17.93 9.17 7.43
N VAL A 465 17.08 8.94 6.41
CA VAL A 465 16.50 7.62 6.10
C VAL A 465 17.60 6.62 5.73
N TYR A 466 18.56 7.00 4.89
CA TYR A 466 19.69 6.14 4.53
C TYR A 466 20.53 5.76 5.76
N ALA A 467 20.96 6.74 6.57
CA ALA A 467 21.80 6.52 7.75
C ALA A 467 21.10 5.63 8.79
N ARG A 468 19.79 5.78 8.90
CA ARG A 468 18.89 4.95 9.70
C ARG A 468 18.91 3.48 9.26
N ILE A 469 18.91 3.20 7.96
CA ILE A 469 19.04 1.83 7.43
C ILE A 469 20.47 1.31 7.65
N GLU A 470 21.48 2.13 7.36
CA GLU A 470 22.91 1.80 7.55
C GLU A 470 23.18 1.33 8.99
N SER A 471 22.67 2.08 9.97
CA SER A 471 22.80 1.77 11.40
C SER A 471 22.17 0.42 11.77
N GLU A 472 20.94 0.14 11.32
CA GLU A 472 20.28 -1.14 11.65
C GLU A 472 20.92 -2.33 10.93
N LEU A 473 21.37 -2.14 9.68
CA LEU A 473 22.11 -3.16 8.95
C LEU A 473 23.43 -3.49 9.66
N ALA A 474 24.12 -2.49 10.22
CA ALA A 474 25.36 -2.70 10.99
C ALA A 474 25.13 -3.32 12.38
N GLY A 475 24.03 -2.96 13.05
CA GLY A 475 23.78 -3.24 14.47
C GLY A 475 23.51 -4.69 14.88
N LYS A 476 23.30 -5.62 13.94
CA LYS A 476 22.91 -7.02 14.24
C LYS A 476 23.96 -7.86 14.99
N GLU A 477 25.13 -7.29 15.31
CA GLU A 477 26.19 -7.94 16.09
C GLU A 477 26.18 -7.58 17.60
N CYS A 478 25.29 -6.69 18.08
CA CYS A 478 25.27 -6.25 19.48
C CYS A 478 23.88 -6.40 20.12
N ASP A 479 23.77 -7.25 21.15
CA ASP A 479 22.64 -7.44 22.09
C ASP A 479 21.24 -7.16 21.52
N SER A 480 20.61 -8.18 20.91
CA SER A 480 19.17 -8.16 20.70
C SER A 480 18.50 -8.10 22.08
N SER A 481 18.01 -6.91 22.47
CA SER A 481 17.23 -6.75 23.68
C SER A 481 16.10 -7.76 23.67
N ARG A 482 16.05 -8.65 24.68
CA ARG A 482 15.03 -9.69 24.80
C ARG A 482 13.64 -9.05 24.63
N THR A 483 12.83 -9.56 23.70
CA THR A 483 11.42 -9.14 23.60
C THR A 483 10.62 -9.64 24.79
N GLY A 484 9.80 -8.75 25.35
CA GLY A 484 8.88 -9.10 26.43
C GLY A 484 7.78 -10.07 25.97
N ARG A 485 7.19 -10.78 26.92
CA ARG A 485 6.13 -11.76 26.70
C ARG A 485 4.79 -11.27 27.25
N LEU A 486 3.72 -11.67 26.59
CA LEU A 486 2.36 -11.41 27.01
C LEU A 486 1.77 -12.64 27.71
N TYR A 487 1.25 -12.43 28.91
CA TYR A 487 0.64 -13.47 29.74
C TYR A 487 -0.85 -13.21 29.79
N ILE A 488 -1.66 -14.20 29.43
CA ILE A 488 -3.12 -14.08 29.41
C ILE A 488 -3.67 -14.92 30.57
N VAL A 489 -4.48 -14.30 31.43
CA VAL A 489 -5.24 -14.98 32.47
C VAL A 489 -6.71 -14.91 32.09
N SER A 490 -7.26 -16.03 31.60
CA SER A 490 -8.65 -16.15 31.17
C SER A 490 -9.62 -15.92 32.33
N GLY A 491 -10.74 -15.24 32.07
CA GLY A 491 -11.75 -14.97 33.09
C GLY A 491 -12.71 -16.14 33.36
N ASP A 492 -12.76 -17.12 32.46
CA ASP A 492 -13.82 -18.14 32.38
C ASP A 492 -13.44 -19.50 33.01
N ASP A 493 -12.27 -19.63 33.64
CA ASP A 493 -11.84 -20.87 34.31
C ASP A 493 -11.99 -20.76 35.84
N PRO A 494 -13.15 -21.18 36.41
CA PRO A 494 -13.41 -21.11 37.84
C PRO A 494 -12.67 -22.16 38.68
N GLU A 495 -11.91 -23.09 38.07
CA GLU A 495 -11.33 -24.26 38.77
C GLU A 495 -9.84 -24.54 38.53
N VAL A 496 -9.10 -23.70 37.79
CA VAL A 496 -7.63 -23.82 37.83
C VAL A 496 -7.18 -23.26 39.18
N ASP A 497 -6.94 -24.17 40.13
CA ASP A 497 -6.40 -23.90 41.46
C ASP A 497 -5.09 -23.10 41.29
N LEU A 498 -5.19 -21.76 41.35
CA LEU A 498 -4.13 -20.75 41.21
C LEU A 498 -2.98 -20.90 42.25
N LYS A 499 -2.92 -22.04 42.95
CA LYS A 499 -1.97 -22.30 44.03
C LYS A 499 -0.62 -22.80 43.54
N GLU A 500 -0.50 -23.36 42.33
CA GLU A 500 0.79 -23.86 41.82
C GLU A 500 1.23 -23.28 40.46
N THR A 501 0.31 -22.89 39.59
CA THR A 501 0.58 -22.07 38.38
C THR A 501 0.26 -20.61 38.69
N ASP A 502 1.16 -19.67 38.97
CA ASP A 502 2.62 -19.62 38.96
C ASP A 502 2.96 -18.34 39.75
N ALA A 503 3.61 -18.43 40.92
CA ALA A 503 3.97 -17.26 41.73
C ALA A 503 4.82 -16.23 40.96
N LYS A 504 5.39 -16.64 39.82
CA LYS A 504 6.09 -15.77 38.87
C LYS A 504 5.12 -14.96 38.01
N ALA A 505 4.00 -15.52 37.55
CA ALA A 505 3.01 -14.81 36.74
C ALA A 505 2.26 -13.72 37.54
N SER A 506 2.14 -13.87 38.86
CA SER A 506 1.60 -12.82 39.74
C SER A 506 2.57 -11.65 39.95
N ALA A 507 3.87 -11.87 39.76
CA ALA A 507 4.89 -10.82 39.83
C ALA A 507 4.99 -9.98 38.53
N ILE A 508 4.37 -10.43 37.44
CA ILE A 508 4.37 -9.72 36.16
C ILE A 508 3.38 -8.55 36.22
N PRO A 509 3.80 -7.33 35.85
CA PRO A 509 2.91 -6.17 35.86
C PRO A 509 1.69 -6.37 34.96
N GLU A 510 0.52 -6.01 35.49
CA GLU A 510 -0.69 -5.93 34.69
C GLU A 510 -0.57 -4.81 33.65
N LEU A 511 -1.10 -5.06 32.46
CA LEU A 511 -1.05 -4.12 31.36
C LEU A 511 -1.86 -2.85 31.71
N PRO A 512 -1.27 -1.65 31.61
CA PRO A 512 -1.97 -0.41 31.91
C PRO A 512 -3.24 -0.18 31.08
N ALA A 513 -4.28 0.40 31.70
CA ALA A 513 -5.57 0.71 31.10
C ALA A 513 -5.49 1.52 29.78
N ARG A 514 -4.46 2.36 29.61
CA ARG A 514 -4.25 3.19 28.40
C ARG A 514 -4.07 2.40 27.11
N TYR A 515 -3.75 1.10 27.18
CA TYR A 515 -3.63 0.24 26.00
C TYR A 515 -4.97 -0.40 25.62
N PHE A 516 -5.97 -0.29 26.48
CA PHE A 516 -7.33 -0.70 26.20
C PHE A 516 -8.14 0.53 25.77
N VAL A 517 -8.98 0.35 24.77
CA VAL A 517 -9.99 1.32 24.38
C VAL A 517 -11.36 0.69 24.48
N SER A 518 -12.37 1.47 24.84
CA SER A 518 -13.72 0.94 24.96
C SER A 518 -14.80 1.95 24.59
N SER A 519 -15.87 1.45 23.97
CA SER A 519 -17.13 2.17 23.81
C SER A 519 -18.11 1.90 24.96
N ASP A 520 -17.76 1.03 25.90
CA ASP A 520 -18.55 0.74 27.08
C ASP A 520 -18.32 1.81 28.15
N ARG A 521 -19.39 2.53 28.53
CA ARG A 521 -19.30 3.62 29.50
C ARG A 521 -18.95 3.15 30.90
N GLN A 522 -19.36 1.94 31.30
CA GLN A 522 -19.04 1.38 32.61
C GLN A 522 -17.54 1.08 32.71
N ILE A 523 -16.95 0.50 31.67
CA ILE A 523 -15.51 0.20 31.61
C ILE A 523 -14.67 1.48 31.62
N VAL A 524 -15.07 2.48 30.82
CA VAL A 524 -14.41 3.78 30.76
C VAL A 524 -14.51 4.51 32.10
N SER A 525 -15.70 4.57 32.72
CA SER A 525 -15.89 5.21 34.04
C SER A 525 -15.12 4.51 35.17
N ALA A 526 -14.89 3.20 35.04
CA ALA A 526 -14.02 2.44 35.93
C ALA A 526 -12.52 2.65 35.66
N HIS A 527 -12.16 3.53 34.69
CA HIS A 527 -10.79 3.83 34.27
C HIS A 527 -10.01 2.58 33.81
N LYS A 528 -10.71 1.60 33.25
CA LYS A 528 -10.12 0.36 32.72
C LYS A 528 -9.75 0.43 31.25
N ALA A 529 -10.23 1.45 30.53
CA ALA A 529 -9.93 1.70 29.12
C ALA A 529 -10.13 3.18 28.78
N ASP A 530 -9.42 3.65 27.75
CA ASP A 530 -9.63 4.98 27.17
C ASP A 530 -10.96 5.03 26.39
N PRO A 531 -11.68 6.17 26.40
CA PRO A 531 -12.96 6.31 25.73
C PRO A 531 -12.82 6.31 24.21
N TYR A 532 -13.56 5.42 23.54
CA TYR A 532 -13.70 5.37 22.08
C TYR A 532 -15.17 5.40 21.68
N ASP A 533 -15.47 6.03 20.55
CA ASP A 533 -16.77 5.80 19.91
C ASP A 533 -16.81 4.41 19.26
N ARG A 534 -17.99 3.78 19.24
CA ARG A 534 -18.15 2.44 18.66
C ARG A 534 -17.77 2.43 17.17
N ALA A 535 -18.12 3.46 16.41
CA ALA A 535 -17.78 3.53 14.98
C ALA A 535 -16.25 3.67 14.80
N GLN A 536 -15.58 4.43 15.66
CA GLN A 536 -14.12 4.56 15.64
C GLN A 536 -13.42 3.22 15.95
N LEU A 537 -13.93 2.45 16.91
CA LEU A 537 -13.38 1.14 17.25
C LEU A 537 -13.59 0.14 16.10
N LEU A 538 -14.78 0.09 15.49
CA LEU A 538 -15.02 -0.77 14.34
C LEU A 538 -14.16 -0.37 13.13
N ALA A 539 -13.96 0.92 12.89
CA ALA A 539 -13.03 1.41 11.87
C ALA A 539 -11.59 0.98 12.17
N GLY A 540 -11.11 1.16 13.41
CA GLY A 540 -9.76 0.72 13.80
C GLY A 540 -9.57 -0.80 13.71
N ARG A 541 -10.62 -1.60 13.97
CA ARG A 541 -10.60 -3.07 13.74
C ARG A 541 -10.43 -3.39 12.26
N ARG A 542 -11.11 -2.65 11.38
CA ARG A 542 -10.98 -2.78 9.91
C ARG A 542 -9.62 -2.30 9.40
N GLU A 543 -9.00 -1.32 10.03
CA GLU A 543 -7.66 -0.82 9.62
C GLU A 543 -6.53 -1.65 10.24
N GLY A 544 -6.83 -2.57 11.16
CA GLY A 544 -5.82 -3.38 11.84
C GLY A 544 -5.06 -2.61 12.93
N HIS A 545 -5.65 -1.58 13.54
CA HIS A 545 -5.06 -0.81 14.66
C HIS A 545 -4.95 -1.58 15.97
N PHE A 546 -5.70 -2.68 16.08
CA PHE A 546 -5.84 -3.46 17.32
C PHE A 546 -5.23 -4.85 17.17
N LEU A 547 -4.75 -5.38 18.29
CA LEU A 547 -4.34 -6.78 18.42
C LEU A 547 -5.55 -7.71 18.58
N VAL A 548 -6.56 -7.25 19.29
CA VAL A 548 -7.83 -7.98 19.48
C VAL A 548 -8.93 -6.97 19.79
N SER A 549 -10.14 -7.25 19.34
CA SER A 549 -11.34 -6.49 19.68
C SER A 549 -12.53 -7.42 19.88
N TYR A 550 -13.41 -7.12 20.83
CA TYR A 550 -14.56 -7.95 21.15
C TYR A 550 -15.71 -7.14 21.74
N GLU A 551 -16.93 -7.67 21.59
CA GLU A 551 -18.15 -7.10 22.16
C GLU A 551 -18.34 -7.57 23.61
N VAL A 552 -18.83 -6.68 24.46
CA VAL A 552 -19.09 -6.90 25.88
C VAL A 552 -20.60 -7.02 26.06
N SER A 553 -21.06 -8.16 26.57
CA SER A 553 -22.47 -8.57 26.49
C SER A 553 -23.36 -8.14 27.67
N TYR A 554 -22.98 -7.12 28.44
CA TYR A 554 -23.72 -6.81 29.68
C TYR A 554 -25.00 -5.97 29.48
N GLU A 555 -25.11 -5.19 28.39
CA GLU A 555 -26.31 -4.41 28.03
C GLU A 555 -26.46 -4.31 26.50
N ALA A 556 -27.69 -4.15 25.96
CA ALA A 556 -27.91 -4.03 24.51
C ALA A 556 -28.22 -2.57 24.10
N PRO A 557 -27.53 -2.00 23.08
CA PRO A 557 -26.41 -2.57 22.32
C PRO A 557 -25.13 -2.64 23.17
N GLY A 558 -24.39 -3.76 23.03
CA GLY A 558 -23.17 -4.05 23.77
C GLY A 558 -22.07 -3.01 23.55
N GLY A 559 -21.31 -2.73 24.60
CA GLY A 559 -20.06 -1.98 24.49
C GLY A 559 -18.99 -2.82 23.79
N TRP A 560 -17.98 -2.18 23.22
CA TRP A 560 -16.83 -2.85 22.60
C TRP A 560 -15.57 -2.56 23.40
N ILE A 561 -14.63 -3.49 23.43
CA ILE A 561 -13.26 -3.30 23.94
C ILE A 561 -12.28 -3.67 22.83
N ALA A 562 -11.16 -2.95 22.74
CA ALA A 562 -10.04 -3.34 21.91
C ALA A 562 -8.69 -3.09 22.58
N LEU A 563 -7.69 -3.88 22.19
CA LEU A 563 -6.31 -3.78 22.66
C LEU A 563 -5.42 -3.14 21.59
N ARG A 564 -4.79 -2.01 21.89
CA ARG A 564 -3.94 -1.26 20.95
C ARG A 564 -2.62 -1.97 20.66
N LYS A 565 -2.13 -1.85 19.43
CA LYS A 565 -0.80 -2.32 19.00
C LYS A 565 0.36 -1.53 19.61
N ASP A 566 0.12 -0.36 20.21
CA ASP A 566 1.16 0.47 20.84
C ASP A 566 1.98 -0.31 21.88
N LEU A 567 1.34 -1.24 22.61
CA LEU A 567 2.00 -2.08 23.61
C LEU A 567 3.14 -2.93 23.05
N LEU A 568 3.07 -3.30 21.76
CA LEU A 568 4.09 -4.12 21.11
C LEU A 568 5.43 -3.41 21.12
N THR A 569 5.48 -2.12 20.80
CA THR A 569 6.71 -1.32 20.87
C THR A 569 6.95 -0.77 22.28
N GLU A 570 5.91 -0.27 22.94
CA GLU A 570 6.09 0.43 24.21
C GLU A 570 6.47 -0.48 25.37
N VAL A 571 5.97 -1.72 25.38
CA VAL A 571 6.10 -2.66 26.50
C VAL A 571 6.96 -3.84 26.10
N LEU A 572 6.48 -4.66 25.16
CA LEU A 572 7.19 -5.86 24.71
C LEU A 572 8.49 -5.49 23.97
N GLY A 573 8.42 -4.40 23.21
CA GLY A 573 9.52 -3.75 22.52
C GLY A 573 10.68 -3.40 23.43
N ALA A 574 10.36 -2.89 24.61
CA ALA A 574 11.30 -2.53 25.65
C ALA A 574 11.74 -3.72 26.53
N GLY A 575 11.41 -4.95 26.14
CA GLY A 575 11.77 -6.18 26.84
C GLY A 575 11.01 -6.45 28.14
N ARG A 576 9.90 -5.74 28.36
CA ARG A 576 9.06 -5.89 29.54
C ARG A 576 7.94 -6.87 29.28
N ASP A 577 7.80 -7.83 30.19
CA ASP A 577 6.68 -8.75 30.21
C ASP A 577 5.42 -8.03 30.71
N ALA A 578 4.25 -8.44 30.23
CA ALA A 578 2.97 -7.86 30.62
C ALA A 578 1.90 -8.93 30.79
N ARG A 579 0.97 -8.69 31.71
CA ARG A 579 -0.16 -9.59 31.98
C ARG A 579 -1.48 -8.93 31.64
N ILE A 580 -2.38 -9.66 30.97
CA ILE A 580 -3.78 -9.29 30.72
C ILE A 580 -4.67 -10.22 31.54
N VAL A 581 -5.61 -9.65 32.28
CA VAL A 581 -6.53 -10.39 33.16
C VAL A 581 -7.97 -10.20 32.69
N GLY A 582 -8.76 -11.27 32.70
CA GLY A 582 -10.20 -11.21 32.44
C GLY A 582 -10.57 -11.03 30.96
N LEU A 583 -9.68 -11.45 30.05
CA LEU A 583 -9.97 -11.50 28.63
C LEU A 583 -10.91 -12.69 28.35
N PRO A 584 -12.03 -12.50 27.61
CA PRO A 584 -12.89 -13.62 27.22
C PRO A 584 -12.13 -14.68 26.44
N ARG A 585 -12.53 -15.95 26.55
CA ARG A 585 -11.82 -17.07 25.92
C ARG A 585 -11.56 -16.88 24.42
N ASP A 586 -12.56 -16.43 23.66
CA ASP A 586 -12.42 -16.24 22.21
C ASP A 586 -11.44 -15.11 21.88
N ALA A 587 -11.51 -14.00 22.62
CA ALA A 587 -10.57 -12.90 22.48
C ALA A 587 -9.13 -13.32 22.86
N ALA A 588 -8.97 -14.19 23.87
CA ALA A 588 -7.67 -14.77 24.20
C ALA A 588 -7.12 -15.65 23.08
N GLN A 589 -7.97 -16.43 22.40
CA GLN A 589 -7.56 -17.23 21.24
C GLN A 589 -7.14 -16.35 20.05
N VAL A 590 -7.92 -15.31 19.73
CA VAL A 590 -7.56 -14.33 18.70
C VAL A 590 -6.20 -13.70 19.01
N LEU A 591 -6.00 -13.26 20.25
CA LEU A 591 -4.75 -12.63 20.67
C LEU A 591 -3.55 -13.59 20.55
N ARG A 592 -3.73 -14.88 20.87
CA ARG A 592 -2.69 -15.91 20.68
C ARG A 592 -2.30 -16.08 19.22
N LEU A 593 -3.26 -16.05 18.30
CA LEU A 593 -2.97 -16.12 16.86
C LEU A 593 -2.23 -14.85 16.41
N MET A 594 -2.76 -13.68 16.73
CA MET A 594 -2.15 -12.38 16.37
C MET A 594 -0.73 -12.22 16.91
N CYS A 595 -0.44 -12.84 18.05
CA CYS A 595 0.82 -12.72 18.80
C CYS A 595 1.48 -14.08 19.04
N THR A 596 1.47 -14.99 18.06
CA THR A 596 1.93 -16.40 18.20
C THR A 596 3.30 -16.52 18.87
N ASP A 597 4.25 -15.66 18.50
CA ASP A 597 5.61 -15.67 19.04
C ASP A 597 5.79 -14.80 20.30
N LEU A 598 4.74 -14.17 20.84
CA LEU A 598 4.82 -13.22 21.96
C LEU A 598 4.00 -13.67 23.17
N VAL A 599 3.01 -14.55 22.98
CA VAL A 599 2.19 -15.11 24.07
C VAL A 599 2.78 -16.44 24.54
N LEU A 600 2.93 -16.63 25.84
CA LEU A 600 3.35 -17.92 26.38
C LEU A 600 2.17 -18.90 26.48
N PRO A 601 2.37 -20.19 26.19
CA PRO A 601 1.39 -21.23 26.49
C PRO A 601 1.10 -21.27 28.00
N GLU A 602 -0.15 -21.56 28.38
CA GLU A 602 -0.55 -21.65 29.80
C GLU A 602 0.17 -22.77 30.58
N ASN A 603 0.86 -23.71 29.91
CA ASN A 603 1.43 -24.94 30.51
C ASN A 603 2.96 -25.11 30.38
N VAL A 604 3.77 -24.03 30.34
CA VAL A 604 5.24 -24.16 30.21
C VAL A 604 5.92 -24.73 31.48
N ALA A 605 5.21 -24.86 32.60
CA ALA A 605 5.75 -25.44 33.84
C ALA A 605 6.14 -26.93 33.73
N ASP A 606 5.58 -27.69 32.78
CA ASP A 606 5.81 -29.15 32.65
C ASP A 606 6.93 -29.54 31.68
N GLN A 607 7.56 -28.60 30.96
CA GLN A 607 8.64 -28.91 29.99
C GLN A 607 10.06 -28.58 30.50
N ALA A 608 10.19 -28.22 31.78
CA ALA A 608 11.48 -27.92 32.42
C ALA A 608 11.99 -29.04 33.34
N SER A 609 11.50 -30.28 33.19
CA SER A 609 11.94 -31.44 33.98
C SER A 609 12.93 -32.32 33.20
N GLU A 610 14.18 -32.20 33.63
CA GLU A 610 15.33 -33.11 33.50
C GLU A 610 15.92 -33.43 32.09
N PRO A 611 17.26 -33.30 31.91
CA PRO A 611 17.93 -33.93 30.80
C PRO A 611 17.84 -35.46 30.93
N PRO A 612 17.74 -36.21 29.81
CA PRO A 612 17.65 -37.67 29.87
C PRO A 612 18.88 -38.24 30.59
N SER A 613 18.64 -38.97 31.68
CA SER A 613 19.67 -39.75 32.36
C SER A 613 20.30 -40.73 31.37
N ILE A 614 21.60 -40.57 31.16
CA ILE A 614 22.42 -41.52 30.41
C ILE A 614 22.46 -42.79 31.26
N GLU A 615 21.74 -43.84 30.84
CA GLU A 615 21.95 -45.18 31.37
C GLU A 615 23.32 -45.67 30.90
N GLU A 616 24.21 -45.92 31.86
CA GLU A 616 25.44 -46.68 31.62
C GLU A 616 25.07 -48.13 31.25
N PRO A 617 25.69 -48.71 30.21
CA PRO A 617 25.45 -50.11 29.87
C PRO A 617 26.15 -51.04 30.86
N ASP A 618 25.38 -51.91 31.50
CA ASP A 618 25.90 -53.04 32.26
C ASP A 618 26.66 -54.02 31.34
N LEU A 619 27.78 -54.52 31.88
CA LEU A 619 28.77 -55.44 31.29
C LEU A 619 28.21 -56.76 30.74
#